data_AF-A0A5C3LI65-F1
#
_entry.id   AF-A0A5C3LI65-F1
#
_cell.length_a   1.000
_cell.length_b   1.000
_cell.length_c   1.000
_cell.angle_alpha   90.00
_cell.angle_beta   90.00
_cell.angle_gamma   90.00
#
_symmetry.space_group_name_H-M   'P 1'
#
loop_
_entity.id
_entity.type
_entity.pdbx_description
1 polymer ?
#
loop_
_entity_poly.entity_id
_entity_poly.type
_entity_poly.pdbx_seq_one_letter_code
_entity_poly.pdbx_strand_id
1 'polypeptide(L)'
;MGVNKVMVTKYSTPCKTSTHTAAKDGIIEQKSRMSKSQDLMWKEVIQQAWKVEFKLASMADFGQYKPALKEDVKKFETGYGRPGKTNMLDFETGFDRLICNNILADKQDDGKWDLPNVSDGYIMGCLYRQLKRSCNAWKSVQRWFNPELEQIETTKEMIKHVGDSTEQHLAAVTSHLHQECKYKQHNRTVETVISLKTGMNARDVETWKYFHALLEKLSVDGMSSKEEGTEWFGGIVTPVFRVKLCEWCEPAITEYFKYVNKESQKPAVCGTRGSKLHPRVQTNEPGSSPPAKWLPQSLYNPAWLNQHEVMKGKDWVEYEMQILKEVFQLLEFSAM
;
A
#
# COMPACT_ATOMS: atom_id res chain seq x y z
N MET A 1 -9.29 18.65 69.06
CA MET A 1 -8.68 18.91 67.74
C MET A 1 -8.27 17.57 67.15
N GLY A 2 -8.97 17.10 66.12
CA GLY A 2 -8.67 15.83 65.44
C GLY A 2 -9.17 15.91 64.01
N VAL A 3 -8.26 16.10 63.07
CA VAL A 3 -8.57 16.23 61.64
C VAL A 3 -8.44 14.85 61.01
N ASN A 4 -9.56 14.23 60.68
CA ASN A 4 -9.58 13.00 59.88
C ASN A 4 -9.30 13.33 58.42
N LYS A 5 -8.11 12.94 57.95
CA LYS A 5 -7.64 13.10 56.57
C LYS A 5 -8.12 11.89 55.76
N VAL A 6 -9.20 12.06 55.00
CA VAL A 6 -9.72 11.04 54.07
C VAL A 6 -8.71 10.88 52.92
N MET A 7 -8.05 9.72 52.85
CA MET A 7 -7.24 9.34 51.70
C MET A 7 -8.16 9.03 50.50
N VAL A 8 -8.09 9.87 49.49
CA VAL A 8 -8.67 9.58 48.17
C VAL A 8 -7.63 8.79 47.37
N THR A 9 -7.76 7.48 47.33
CA THR A 9 -7.02 6.62 46.40
C THR A 9 -7.50 6.88 44.98
N LYS A 10 -6.68 7.58 44.19
CA LYS A 10 -6.85 7.71 42.74
C LYS A 10 -6.55 6.35 42.11
N TYR A 11 -7.59 5.64 41.68
CA TYR A 11 -7.43 4.49 40.79
C TYR A 11 -6.93 5.02 39.43
N SER A 12 -5.69 4.67 39.08
CA SER A 12 -5.13 4.87 37.75
C SER A 12 -5.90 3.97 36.79
N THR A 13 -6.70 4.56 35.90
CA THR A 13 -7.39 3.84 34.84
C THR A 13 -6.34 3.28 33.88
N PRO A 14 -6.33 1.97 33.59
CA PRO A 14 -5.37 1.39 32.66
C PRO A 14 -5.50 2.06 31.29
N CYS A 15 -4.37 2.50 30.76
CA CYS A 15 -4.25 3.12 29.45
C CYS A 15 -4.85 2.16 28.40
N LYS A 16 -5.99 2.54 27.82
CA LYS A 16 -6.65 1.80 26.74
C LYS A 16 -5.71 1.81 25.54
N THR A 17 -4.84 0.82 25.41
CA THR A 17 -4.19 0.53 24.14
C THR A 17 -5.29 0.37 23.11
N SER A 18 -5.27 1.23 22.09
CA SER A 18 -6.29 1.24 21.05
C SER A 18 -6.39 -0.16 20.45
N THR A 19 -7.57 -0.79 20.53
CA THR A 19 -7.85 -2.13 19.98
C THR A 19 -7.48 -2.28 18.51
N HIS A 20 -7.38 -1.17 17.77
CA HIS A 20 -6.89 -1.13 16.40
C HIS A 20 -5.40 -1.47 16.28
N THR A 21 -4.58 -1.10 17.28
CA THR A 21 -3.17 -1.48 17.36
C THR A 21 -3.06 -2.99 17.60
N ALA A 22 -3.81 -3.53 18.56
CA ALA A 22 -3.84 -4.98 18.83
C ALA A 22 -4.30 -5.80 17.61
N ALA A 23 -5.30 -5.32 16.86
CA ALA A 23 -5.75 -5.98 15.64
C ALA A 23 -4.71 -5.90 14.50
N LYS A 24 -3.96 -4.79 14.40
CA LYS A 24 -2.85 -4.67 13.45
C LYS A 24 -1.71 -5.63 13.80
N ASP A 25 -1.34 -5.69 15.07
CA ASP A 25 -0.26 -6.55 15.57
C ASP A 25 -0.62 -8.02 15.38
N GLY A 26 -1.87 -8.41 15.66
CA GLY A 26 -2.38 -9.75 15.41
C GLY A 26 -2.32 -10.17 13.93
N ILE A 27 -2.53 -9.23 12.99
CA ILE A 27 -2.34 -9.51 11.56
C ILE A 27 -0.87 -9.74 11.22
N ILE A 28 0.02 -8.90 11.74
CA ILE A 28 1.46 -9.01 11.47
C ILE A 28 2.00 -10.33 12.02
N GLU A 29 1.66 -10.66 13.26
CA GLU A 29 2.07 -11.91 13.91
C GLU A 29 1.57 -13.13 13.13
N GLN A 30 0.27 -13.20 12.83
CA GLN A 30 -0.31 -14.36 12.15
C GLN A 30 0.24 -14.54 10.73
N LYS A 31 0.51 -13.44 10.02
CA LYS A 31 1.10 -13.50 8.67
C LYS A 31 2.52 -14.07 8.65
N SER A 32 3.29 -13.92 9.72
CA SER A 32 4.62 -14.54 9.79
C SER A 32 4.56 -16.07 9.95
N ARG A 33 3.43 -16.58 10.47
CA ARG A 33 3.18 -18.02 10.72
C ARG A 33 2.40 -18.71 9.61
N MET A 34 1.90 -17.97 8.62
CA MET A 34 0.92 -18.47 7.65
C MET A 34 1.43 -18.26 6.22
N SER A 35 1.16 -19.23 5.35
CA SER A 35 1.50 -19.10 3.93
C SER A 35 0.64 -18.00 3.26
N LYS A 36 1.15 -17.42 2.17
CA LYS A 36 0.40 -16.44 1.36
C LYS A 36 -0.93 -16.99 0.84
N SER A 37 -0.96 -18.28 0.48
CA SER A 37 -2.19 -18.95 0.01
C SER A 37 -3.24 -19.03 1.13
N GLN A 38 -2.85 -19.40 2.34
CA GLN A 38 -3.75 -19.44 3.50
C GLN A 38 -4.28 -18.03 3.88
N ASP A 39 -3.43 -17.00 3.83
CA ASP A 39 -3.86 -15.60 4.03
C ASP A 39 -4.91 -15.16 3.00
N LEU A 40 -4.79 -15.61 1.75
CA LEU A 40 -5.77 -15.33 0.70
C LEU A 40 -7.10 -16.06 0.95
N MET A 41 -7.06 -17.35 1.29
CA MET A 41 -8.27 -18.13 1.60
C MET A 41 -9.07 -17.51 2.75
N TRP A 42 -8.40 -17.14 3.85
CA TRP A 42 -9.07 -16.48 4.97
C TRP A 42 -9.70 -15.15 4.59
N LYS A 43 -9.01 -14.33 3.78
CA LYS A 43 -9.57 -13.06 3.30
C LYS A 43 -10.79 -13.26 2.41
N GLU A 44 -10.79 -14.27 1.55
CA GLU A 44 -11.94 -14.60 0.70
C GLU A 44 -13.13 -15.05 1.53
N VAL A 45 -12.94 -15.95 2.50
CA VAL A 45 -14.04 -16.40 3.38
C VAL A 45 -14.61 -15.24 4.20
N ILE A 46 -13.75 -14.41 4.81
CA ILE A 46 -14.20 -13.21 5.54
C ILE A 46 -14.94 -12.25 4.63
N GLN A 47 -14.45 -12.03 3.41
CA GLN A 47 -15.11 -11.16 2.43
C GLN A 47 -16.48 -11.73 2.04
N GLN A 48 -16.59 -13.04 1.89
CA GLN A 48 -17.86 -13.68 1.53
C GLN A 48 -18.86 -13.63 2.67
N ALA A 49 -18.43 -13.88 3.92
CA ALA A 49 -19.26 -13.71 5.10
C ALA A 49 -19.77 -12.26 5.22
N TRP A 50 -18.88 -11.28 5.02
CA TRP A 50 -19.23 -9.87 4.98
C TRP A 50 -20.29 -9.56 3.91
N LYS A 51 -20.12 -10.09 2.69
CA LYS A 51 -21.11 -9.92 1.60
C LYS A 51 -22.46 -10.53 1.92
N VAL A 52 -22.48 -11.74 2.49
CA VAL A 52 -23.71 -12.45 2.88
C VAL A 52 -24.46 -11.66 3.95
N GLU A 53 -23.74 -11.18 4.96
CA GLU A 53 -24.30 -10.42 6.07
C GLU A 53 -25.05 -9.17 5.59
N PHE A 54 -24.45 -8.41 4.66
CA PHE A 54 -25.04 -7.18 4.13
C PHE A 54 -25.84 -7.37 2.84
N LYS A 55 -25.98 -8.61 2.35
CA LYS A 55 -26.68 -8.95 1.10
C LYS A 55 -26.14 -8.20 -0.13
N LEU A 56 -24.83 -8.18 -0.28
CA LEU A 56 -24.13 -7.48 -1.36
C LEU A 56 -23.46 -8.47 -2.32
N ALA A 57 -23.42 -8.17 -3.61
CA ALA A 57 -22.69 -8.95 -4.59
C ALA A 57 -21.21 -8.53 -4.63
N SER A 58 -20.96 -7.23 -4.48
CA SER A 58 -19.65 -6.62 -4.58
C SER A 58 -19.40 -5.57 -3.48
N MET A 59 -18.14 -5.19 -3.29
CA MET A 59 -17.81 -4.07 -2.40
C MET A 59 -18.24 -2.71 -2.97
N ALA A 60 -18.41 -2.59 -4.29
CA ALA A 60 -18.88 -1.36 -4.93
C ALA A 60 -20.36 -1.08 -4.61
N ASP A 61 -21.13 -2.13 -4.30
CA ASP A 61 -22.54 -2.03 -3.92
C ASP A 61 -22.73 -1.22 -2.63
N PHE A 62 -21.67 -1.07 -1.82
CA PHE A 62 -21.70 -0.17 -0.66
C PHE A 62 -21.95 1.29 -1.03
N GLY A 63 -21.73 1.69 -2.28
CA GLY A 63 -22.10 3.03 -2.74
C GLY A 63 -23.62 3.29 -2.69
N GLN A 64 -24.44 2.25 -2.75
CA GLN A 64 -25.90 2.34 -2.65
C GLN A 64 -26.42 1.93 -1.26
N TYR A 65 -25.52 1.59 -0.34
CA TYR A 65 -25.87 1.17 1.00
C TYR A 65 -26.53 2.30 1.79
N LYS A 66 -27.60 1.96 2.52
CA LYS A 66 -28.29 2.90 3.42
C LYS A 66 -27.78 2.66 4.85
N PRO A 67 -26.99 3.58 5.42
CA PRO A 67 -26.52 3.45 6.80
C PRO A 67 -27.68 3.51 7.81
N ALA A 68 -27.40 3.06 9.03
CA ALA A 68 -28.30 3.25 10.16
C ALA A 68 -28.56 4.74 10.41
N LEU A 69 -29.78 5.08 10.83
CA LEU A 69 -30.13 6.45 11.22
C LEU A 69 -29.47 6.81 12.55
N LYS A 70 -29.06 8.07 12.71
CA LYS A 70 -28.39 8.57 13.93
C LYS A 70 -29.23 8.36 15.18
N GLU A 71 -30.54 8.48 15.06
CA GLU A 71 -31.49 8.28 16.16
C GLU A 71 -31.48 6.83 16.64
N ASP A 72 -31.37 5.87 15.72
CA ASP A 72 -31.37 4.45 16.06
C ASP A 72 -30.04 4.02 16.67
N VAL A 73 -28.93 4.57 16.17
CA VAL A 73 -27.60 4.40 16.78
C VAL A 73 -27.59 4.97 18.21
N LYS A 74 -28.12 6.18 18.41
CA LYS A 74 -28.19 6.82 19.74
C LYS A 74 -29.08 6.06 20.72
N LYS A 75 -30.22 5.52 20.27
CA LYS A 75 -31.07 4.63 21.09
C LYS A 75 -30.30 3.40 21.53
N PHE A 76 -29.55 2.78 20.61
CA PHE A 76 -28.72 1.64 20.96
C PHE A 76 -27.62 2.00 21.98
N GLU A 77 -26.87 3.08 21.75
CA GLU A 77 -25.77 3.49 22.65
C GLU A 77 -26.24 3.79 24.07
N THR A 78 -27.49 4.26 24.23
CA THR A 78 -28.12 4.50 25.52
C THR A 78 -28.66 3.22 26.19
N GLY A 79 -28.41 2.04 25.60
CA GLY A 79 -28.86 0.74 26.10
C GLY A 79 -30.33 0.44 25.81
N TYR A 80 -31.03 1.32 25.10
CA TYR A 80 -32.44 1.17 24.75
C TYR A 80 -32.58 0.57 23.34
N GLY A 81 -32.55 -0.76 23.30
CA GLY A 81 -32.74 -1.57 22.09
C GLY A 81 -31.45 -2.23 21.64
N ARG A 82 -31.56 -3.34 20.92
CA ARG A 82 -30.50 -3.77 19.99
C ARG A 82 -30.61 -2.85 18.76
N PRO A 83 -29.53 -2.64 17.97
CA PRO A 83 -29.72 -2.12 16.63
C PRO A 83 -30.72 -3.11 16.02
N GLY A 84 -31.72 -2.63 15.28
CA GLY A 84 -32.81 -3.50 14.82
C GLY A 84 -32.27 -4.85 14.31
N LYS A 85 -33.09 -5.90 14.29
CA LYS A 85 -32.68 -7.26 13.82
C LYS A 85 -31.85 -7.29 12.52
N THR A 86 -31.86 -6.20 11.76
CA THR A 86 -30.94 -5.84 10.69
C THR A 86 -29.59 -5.31 11.23
N ASN A 87 -28.51 -6.08 11.09
CA ASN A 87 -27.12 -5.62 11.25
C ASN A 87 -26.81 -4.47 10.27
N MET A 88 -27.26 -3.25 10.56
CA MET A 88 -27.02 -2.06 9.74
C MET A 88 -25.77 -1.35 10.23
N LEU A 89 -24.86 -1.04 9.30
CA LEU A 89 -23.63 -0.30 9.57
C LEU A 89 -23.93 1.18 9.79
N ASP A 90 -23.16 1.80 10.67
CA ASP A 90 -23.11 3.25 10.80
C ASP A 90 -21.70 3.75 10.47
N PHE A 91 -21.58 4.39 9.32
CA PHE A 91 -20.30 4.91 8.82
C PHE A 91 -19.85 6.22 9.48
N GLU A 92 -20.63 6.78 10.41
CA GLU A 92 -20.35 8.06 11.07
C GLU A 92 -19.84 7.94 12.50
N THR A 93 -20.45 7.10 13.35
CA THR A 93 -20.14 7.11 14.81
C THR A 93 -19.14 6.04 15.27
N GLY A 94 -18.73 5.11 14.39
CA GLY A 94 -17.78 4.03 14.74
C GLY A 94 -18.42 2.85 15.48
N PHE A 95 -19.74 2.73 15.38
CA PHE A 95 -20.61 1.69 15.92
C PHE A 95 -20.26 0.25 15.49
N ASP A 96 -19.53 0.13 14.40
CA ASP A 96 -19.34 -1.08 13.61
C ASP A 96 -18.49 -2.18 14.26
N ARG A 97 -17.94 -1.94 15.45
CA ARG A 97 -17.17 -2.95 16.21
C ARG A 97 -18.04 -4.13 16.63
N LEU A 98 -19.27 -3.86 17.05
CA LEU A 98 -20.20 -4.88 17.52
C LEU A 98 -20.59 -5.84 16.39
N ILE A 99 -20.75 -5.31 15.19
CA ILE A 99 -21.04 -6.10 13.99
C ILE A 99 -19.90 -7.06 13.66
N CYS A 100 -18.64 -6.59 13.76
CA CYS A 100 -17.49 -7.48 13.59
C CYS A 100 -17.46 -8.60 14.65
N ASN A 101 -17.80 -8.29 15.90
CA ASN A 101 -17.90 -9.29 16.97
C ASN A 101 -19.04 -10.29 16.72
N ASN A 102 -20.18 -9.84 16.20
CA ASN A 102 -21.30 -10.72 15.86
C ASN A 102 -20.91 -11.69 14.75
N ILE A 103 -20.27 -11.22 13.68
CA ILE A 103 -19.77 -12.09 12.59
C ILE A 103 -18.75 -13.11 13.12
N LEU A 104 -17.90 -12.70 14.08
CA LEU A 104 -16.95 -13.59 14.73
C LEU A 104 -17.65 -14.63 15.62
N ALA A 105 -18.69 -14.24 16.35
CA ALA A 105 -19.49 -15.15 17.17
C ALA A 105 -20.26 -16.16 16.29
N ASP A 106 -20.88 -15.69 15.21
CA ASP A 106 -21.57 -16.54 14.23
C ASP A 106 -20.61 -17.58 13.63
N LYS A 107 -19.34 -17.21 13.39
CA LYS A 107 -18.29 -18.18 12.99
C LYS A 107 -18.07 -19.26 14.05
N GLN A 108 -18.01 -18.89 15.33
CA GLN A 108 -17.79 -19.85 16.42
C GLN A 108 -18.95 -20.84 16.55
N ASP A 109 -20.18 -20.38 16.26
CA ASP A 109 -21.39 -21.19 16.38
C ASP A 109 -21.65 -22.05 15.12
N ASP A 110 -21.37 -21.54 13.91
CA ASP A 110 -21.68 -22.24 12.67
C ASP A 110 -20.68 -23.34 12.32
N GLY A 111 -19.43 -23.25 12.78
CA GLY A 111 -18.36 -24.21 12.46
C GLY A 111 -17.97 -24.33 10.97
N LYS A 112 -18.67 -23.64 10.06
CA LYS A 112 -18.59 -23.78 8.59
C LYS A 112 -17.35 -23.19 7.93
N TRP A 113 -16.48 -22.52 8.68
CA TRP A 113 -15.29 -21.91 8.12
C TRP A 113 -14.17 -22.96 8.17
N ASP A 114 -14.26 -23.95 7.28
CA ASP A 114 -13.37 -25.11 7.16
C ASP A 114 -11.95 -24.72 6.71
N LEU A 115 -11.29 -23.87 7.49
CA LEU A 115 -9.95 -23.35 7.24
C LEU A 115 -9.02 -23.62 8.42
N PRO A 116 -7.69 -23.70 8.19
CA PRO A 116 -6.71 -23.83 9.26
C PRO A 116 -6.89 -22.75 10.32
N ASN A 117 -6.87 -23.13 11.60
CA ASN A 117 -7.19 -22.21 12.69
C ASN A 117 -6.24 -20.99 12.71
N VAL A 118 -6.81 -19.82 12.93
CA VAL A 118 -6.11 -18.52 13.06
C VAL A 118 -6.63 -17.79 14.28
N SER A 119 -5.83 -16.88 14.83
CA SER A 119 -6.25 -16.09 15.99
C SER A 119 -7.48 -15.23 15.70
N ASP A 120 -8.35 -15.06 16.70
CA ASP A 120 -9.49 -14.15 16.61
C ASP A 120 -9.05 -12.71 16.32
N GLY A 121 -7.88 -12.30 16.83
CA GLY A 121 -7.27 -11.01 16.54
C GLY A 121 -7.00 -10.81 15.04
N TYR A 122 -6.53 -11.83 14.34
CA TYR A 122 -6.34 -11.79 12.88
C TYR A 122 -7.69 -11.62 12.15
N ILE A 123 -8.71 -12.39 12.54
CA ILE A 123 -10.04 -12.34 11.90
C ILE A 123 -10.68 -10.97 12.13
N MET A 124 -10.66 -10.47 13.35
CA MET A 124 -11.13 -9.12 13.69
C MET A 124 -10.38 -8.05 12.90
N GLY A 125 -9.06 -8.18 12.78
CA GLY A 125 -8.26 -7.28 11.95
C GLY A 125 -8.69 -7.28 10.48
N CYS A 126 -9.01 -8.46 9.93
CA CYS A 126 -9.54 -8.59 8.57
C CYS A 126 -10.96 -8.00 8.44
N LEU A 127 -11.85 -8.25 9.39
CA LEU A 127 -13.20 -7.64 9.43
C LEU A 127 -13.13 -6.11 9.51
N TYR A 128 -12.27 -5.55 10.37
CA TYR A 128 -12.07 -4.10 10.43
C TYR A 128 -11.56 -3.52 9.11
N ARG A 129 -10.73 -4.26 8.37
CA ARG A 129 -10.31 -3.83 7.03
C ARG A 129 -11.47 -3.84 6.04
N GLN A 130 -12.36 -4.84 6.10
CA GLN A 130 -13.55 -4.86 5.25
C GLN A 130 -14.48 -3.71 5.58
N LEU A 131 -14.76 -3.49 6.86
CA LEU A 131 -15.53 -2.35 7.33
C LEU A 131 -14.96 -1.02 6.80
N LYS A 132 -13.65 -0.79 6.97
CA LYS A 132 -13.01 0.43 6.50
C LYS A 132 -13.15 0.60 4.99
N ARG A 133 -13.04 -0.48 4.21
CA ARG A 133 -13.25 -0.46 2.76
C ARG A 133 -14.71 -0.14 2.41
N SER A 134 -15.67 -0.74 3.09
CA SER A 134 -17.11 -0.45 2.93
C SER A 134 -17.41 1.03 3.22
N CYS A 135 -16.91 1.55 4.34
CA CYS A 135 -17.06 2.95 4.71
C CYS A 135 -16.44 3.87 3.64
N ASN A 136 -15.24 3.55 3.16
CA ASN A 136 -14.58 4.34 2.11
C ASN A 136 -15.35 4.29 0.79
N ALA A 137 -15.86 3.13 0.38
CA ALA A 137 -16.66 2.98 -0.84
C ALA A 137 -18.00 3.72 -0.76
N TRP A 138 -18.61 3.74 0.42
CA TRP A 138 -19.81 4.54 0.67
C TRP A 138 -19.49 6.04 0.64
N LYS A 139 -18.44 6.48 1.35
CA LYS A 139 -18.00 7.89 1.39
C LYS A 139 -17.59 8.42 0.02
N SER A 140 -16.96 7.60 -0.82
CA SER A 140 -16.49 8.03 -2.15
C SER A 140 -17.63 8.41 -3.08
N VAL A 141 -18.86 7.94 -2.84
CA VAL A 141 -20.03 8.28 -3.66
C VAL A 141 -20.98 9.26 -2.95
N GLN A 142 -20.63 9.76 -1.77
CA GLN A 142 -21.44 10.79 -1.11
C GLN A 142 -21.13 12.15 -1.72
N ARG A 143 -22.17 12.97 -1.85
CA ARG A 143 -22.01 14.38 -2.23
C ARG A 143 -21.35 15.12 -1.08
N TRP A 144 -20.21 15.73 -1.37
CA TRP A 144 -19.58 16.68 -0.46
C TRP A 144 -20.19 18.08 -0.59
N PHE A 145 -20.11 18.83 0.51
CA PHE A 145 -20.34 20.26 0.51
C PHE A 145 -19.06 20.96 0.05
N ASN A 146 -19.15 21.76 -1.01
CA ASN A 146 -18.05 22.61 -1.44
C ASN A 146 -18.09 23.91 -0.62
N PRO A 147 -17.14 24.14 0.29
CA PRO A 147 -17.13 25.33 1.14
C PRO A 147 -16.84 26.62 0.36
N GLU A 148 -16.14 26.54 -0.79
CA GLU A 148 -15.80 27.72 -1.59
C GLU A 148 -17.02 28.27 -2.35
N LEU A 149 -17.91 27.36 -2.78
CA LEU A 149 -19.13 27.71 -3.51
C LEU A 149 -20.38 27.76 -2.61
N GLU A 150 -20.23 27.39 -1.34
CA GLU A 150 -21.32 27.18 -0.37
C GLU A 150 -22.45 26.29 -0.92
N GLN A 151 -22.11 25.31 -1.75
CA GLN A 151 -23.07 24.47 -2.48
C GLN A 151 -22.77 22.99 -2.28
N ILE A 152 -23.83 22.19 -2.22
CA ILE A 152 -23.73 20.74 -2.27
C ILE A 152 -23.46 20.35 -3.72
N GLU A 153 -22.47 19.50 -3.91
CA GLU A 153 -22.13 18.93 -5.21
C GLU A 153 -23.35 18.34 -5.92
N THR A 154 -23.49 18.68 -7.21
CA THR A 154 -24.56 18.15 -8.04
C THR A 154 -24.35 16.66 -8.32
N THR A 155 -25.42 15.94 -8.71
CA THR A 155 -25.30 14.53 -9.11
C THR A 155 -24.25 14.32 -10.21
N LYS A 156 -24.11 15.28 -11.15
CA LYS A 156 -23.17 15.19 -12.27
C LYS A 156 -21.72 15.29 -11.81
N GLU A 157 -21.43 16.24 -10.93
CA GLU A 157 -20.10 16.42 -10.34
C GLU A 157 -19.71 15.20 -9.49
N MET A 158 -20.64 14.68 -8.68
CA MET A 158 -20.43 13.47 -7.89
C MET A 158 -20.06 12.26 -8.77
N ILE A 159 -20.81 12.03 -9.86
CA ILE A 159 -20.50 10.95 -10.82
C ILE A 159 -19.11 11.14 -11.42
N LYS A 160 -18.76 12.39 -11.80
CA LYS A 160 -17.44 12.71 -12.34
C LYS A 160 -16.33 12.41 -11.34
N HIS A 161 -16.45 12.90 -10.10
CA HIS A 161 -15.46 12.66 -9.04
C HIS A 161 -15.29 11.16 -8.74
N VAL A 162 -16.38 10.39 -8.67
CA VAL A 162 -16.30 8.92 -8.51
C VAL A 162 -15.55 8.27 -9.68
N GLY A 163 -15.83 8.71 -10.91
CA GLY A 163 -15.12 8.28 -12.11
C GLY A 163 -13.62 8.57 -12.03
N ASP A 164 -13.26 9.83 -11.77
CA ASP A 164 -11.88 10.31 -11.67
C ASP A 164 -11.12 9.56 -10.56
N SER A 165 -11.75 9.34 -9.40
CA SER A 165 -11.15 8.59 -8.27
C SER A 165 -10.91 7.12 -8.62
N THR A 166 -11.85 6.48 -9.33
CA THR A 166 -11.73 5.10 -9.79
C THR A 166 -10.59 4.97 -10.81
N GLU A 167 -10.51 5.89 -11.76
CA GLU A 167 -9.43 5.93 -12.76
C GLU A 167 -8.07 6.12 -12.12
N GLN A 168 -7.94 7.07 -11.19
CA GLN A 168 -6.71 7.30 -10.42
C GLN A 168 -6.30 6.05 -9.62
N HIS A 169 -7.27 5.36 -8.99
CA HIS A 169 -6.99 4.13 -8.25
C HIS A 169 -6.47 3.02 -9.18
N LEU A 170 -7.14 2.79 -10.31
CA LEU A 170 -6.71 1.79 -11.29
C LEU A 170 -5.34 2.11 -11.88
N ALA A 171 -5.07 3.38 -12.18
CA ALA A 171 -3.77 3.85 -12.63
C ALA A 171 -2.67 3.59 -11.58
N ALA A 172 -2.94 3.88 -10.30
CA ALA A 172 -2.01 3.61 -9.21
C ALA A 172 -1.72 2.11 -9.02
N VAL A 173 -2.76 1.26 -9.07
CA VAL A 173 -2.61 -0.20 -8.98
C VAL A 173 -1.79 -0.73 -10.16
N THR A 174 -2.10 -0.28 -11.37
CA THR A 174 -1.37 -0.68 -12.59
C THR A 174 0.09 -0.25 -12.51
N SER A 175 0.36 0.99 -12.09
CA SER A 175 1.73 1.49 -11.88
C SER A 175 2.49 0.64 -10.87
N HIS A 176 1.89 0.30 -9.73
CA HIS A 176 2.53 -0.55 -8.72
C HIS A 176 2.83 -1.96 -9.26
N LEU A 177 1.90 -2.58 -10.00
CA LEU A 177 2.14 -3.89 -10.62
C LEU A 177 3.30 -3.83 -11.63
N HIS A 178 3.39 -2.76 -12.42
CA HIS A 178 4.52 -2.54 -13.32
C HIS A 178 5.85 -2.37 -12.58
N GLN A 179 5.86 -1.65 -11.46
CA GLN A 179 7.02 -1.51 -10.59
C GLN A 179 7.45 -2.86 -10.01
N GLU A 180 6.50 -3.67 -9.52
CA GLU A 180 6.78 -5.00 -8.97
C GLU A 180 7.38 -5.94 -10.03
N CYS A 181 6.80 -5.96 -11.24
CA CYS A 181 7.34 -6.71 -12.36
C CYS A 181 8.75 -6.25 -12.75
N LYS A 182 9.01 -4.93 -12.74
CA LYS A 182 10.33 -4.35 -13.02
C LYS A 182 11.36 -4.74 -11.97
N TYR A 183 11.01 -4.64 -10.69
CA TYR A 183 11.82 -5.06 -9.56
C TYR A 183 12.24 -6.53 -9.71
N LYS A 184 11.27 -7.42 -9.94
CA LYS A 184 11.51 -8.86 -10.18
C LYS A 184 12.40 -9.10 -11.40
N GLN A 185 12.18 -8.38 -12.49
CA GLN A 185 13.00 -8.48 -13.70
C GLN A 185 14.45 -8.06 -13.43
N HIS A 186 14.66 -6.94 -12.73
CA HIS A 186 16.00 -6.45 -12.40
C HIS A 186 16.73 -7.43 -11.47
N ASN A 187 16.09 -7.93 -10.41
CA ASN A 187 16.68 -8.94 -9.52
C ASN A 187 17.10 -10.19 -10.28
N ARG A 188 16.20 -10.76 -11.09
CA ARG A 188 16.51 -11.94 -11.91
C ARG A 188 17.69 -11.69 -12.85
N THR A 189 17.74 -10.51 -13.46
CA THR A 189 18.84 -10.12 -14.35
C THR A 189 20.16 -10.10 -13.58
N VAL A 190 20.21 -9.38 -12.45
CA VAL A 190 21.41 -9.25 -11.63
C VAL A 190 21.87 -10.62 -11.11
N GLU A 191 20.98 -11.45 -10.58
CA GLU A 191 21.30 -12.81 -10.12
C GLU A 191 21.87 -13.69 -11.23
N THR A 192 21.29 -13.61 -12.43
CA THR A 192 21.78 -14.34 -13.60
C THR A 192 23.17 -13.87 -13.99
N VAL A 193 23.40 -12.56 -14.03
CA VAL A 193 24.70 -11.98 -14.38
C VAL A 193 25.76 -12.33 -13.32
N ILE A 194 25.44 -12.27 -12.03
CA ILE A 194 26.32 -12.72 -10.95
C ILE A 194 26.71 -14.19 -11.17
N SER A 195 25.74 -15.06 -11.45
CA SER A 195 25.97 -16.49 -11.66
C SER A 195 26.91 -16.74 -12.84
N LEU A 196 26.67 -16.08 -13.97
CA LEU A 196 27.52 -16.17 -15.17
C LEU A 196 28.94 -15.66 -14.89
N LYS A 197 29.06 -14.48 -14.28
CA LYS A 197 30.36 -13.85 -14.01
C LYS A 197 31.18 -14.60 -12.96
N THR A 198 30.52 -15.21 -11.98
CA THR A 198 31.18 -16.08 -10.99
C THR A 198 31.76 -17.31 -11.68
N GLY A 199 31.02 -17.96 -12.58
CA GLY A 199 31.53 -19.08 -13.37
C GLY A 199 32.71 -18.71 -14.28
N MET A 200 32.78 -17.45 -14.72
CA MET A 200 33.87 -16.91 -15.55
C MET A 200 35.01 -16.27 -14.75
N ASN A 201 34.93 -16.23 -13.42
CA ASN A 201 35.87 -15.50 -12.55
C ASN A 201 36.12 -14.03 -12.99
N ALA A 202 35.05 -13.33 -13.36
CA ALA A 202 35.15 -11.95 -13.83
C ALA A 202 35.48 -10.99 -12.67
N ARG A 203 36.26 -9.92 -12.97
CA ARG A 203 36.71 -8.95 -11.95
C ARG A 203 35.58 -8.12 -11.34
N ASP A 204 34.47 -7.96 -12.06
CA ASP A 204 33.35 -7.10 -11.66
C ASP A 204 32.23 -7.84 -10.92
N VAL A 205 32.44 -9.09 -10.49
CA VAL A 205 31.42 -9.84 -9.72
C VAL A 205 30.95 -9.09 -8.47
N GLU A 206 31.88 -8.46 -7.73
CA GLU A 206 31.55 -7.69 -6.52
C GLU A 206 30.67 -6.47 -6.82
N THR A 207 30.91 -5.81 -7.95
CA THR A 207 30.04 -4.72 -8.44
C THR A 207 28.59 -5.20 -8.63
N TRP A 208 28.40 -6.39 -9.20
CA TRP A 208 27.06 -6.94 -9.41
C TRP A 208 26.37 -7.37 -8.12
N LYS A 209 27.12 -7.93 -7.16
CA LYS A 209 26.61 -8.19 -5.80
C LYS A 209 26.17 -6.90 -5.11
N TYR A 210 26.93 -5.82 -5.30
CA TYR A 210 26.53 -4.50 -4.84
C TYR A 210 25.23 -4.02 -5.49
N PHE A 211 25.04 -4.21 -6.81
CA PHE A 211 23.77 -3.88 -7.47
C PHE A 211 22.59 -4.68 -6.92
N HIS A 212 22.81 -5.94 -6.56
CA HIS A 212 21.79 -6.78 -5.91
C HIS A 212 21.41 -6.21 -4.55
N ALA A 213 22.39 -5.88 -3.70
CA ALA A 213 22.14 -5.25 -2.40
C ALA A 213 21.43 -3.89 -2.51
N LEU A 214 21.81 -3.06 -3.49
CA LEU A 214 21.14 -1.79 -3.78
C LEU A 214 19.67 -2.00 -4.17
N LEU A 215 19.39 -2.98 -5.05
CA LEU A 215 18.02 -3.33 -5.43
C LEU A 215 17.20 -3.78 -4.23
N GLU A 216 17.75 -4.63 -3.35
CA GLU A 216 17.06 -5.08 -2.14
C GLU A 216 16.70 -3.91 -1.21
N LYS A 217 17.62 -2.96 -1.02
CA LYS A 217 17.34 -1.74 -0.23
C LYS A 217 16.25 -0.89 -0.88
N LEU A 218 16.31 -0.64 -2.19
CA LEU A 218 15.33 0.18 -2.91
C LEU A 218 13.93 -0.46 -2.97
N SER A 219 13.85 -1.79 -2.94
CA SER A 219 12.60 -2.56 -3.02
C SER A 219 11.75 -2.22 -4.27
N VAL A 220 10.45 -2.53 -4.23
CA VAL A 220 9.50 -2.18 -5.30
C VAL A 220 9.33 -0.67 -5.40
N ASP A 221 9.36 0.04 -4.26
CA ASP A 221 9.08 1.48 -4.20
C ASP A 221 10.17 2.31 -4.91
N GLY A 222 11.41 1.84 -4.94
CA GLY A 222 12.51 2.47 -5.68
C GLY A 222 12.48 2.23 -7.20
N MET A 223 11.46 1.54 -7.73
CA MET A 223 11.29 1.38 -9.17
C MET A 223 10.55 2.57 -9.78
N SER A 224 11.11 3.12 -10.87
CA SER A 224 10.44 4.19 -11.61
C SER A 224 9.19 3.70 -12.35
N SER A 225 8.13 4.51 -12.29
CA SER A 225 6.89 4.35 -13.05
C SER A 225 7.16 4.35 -14.56
N LYS A 226 6.34 3.59 -15.30
CA LYS A 226 6.39 3.51 -16.76
C LYS A 226 5.03 3.80 -17.34
N GLU A 227 5.04 4.48 -18.48
CA GLU A 227 3.85 4.65 -19.31
C GLU A 227 4.12 4.06 -20.69
N GLU A 228 3.11 3.39 -21.23
CA GLU A 228 3.12 2.94 -22.61
C GLU A 228 2.90 4.15 -23.52
N GLY A 229 3.71 4.25 -24.56
CA GLY A 229 3.58 5.31 -25.54
C GLY A 229 4.05 4.85 -26.91
N THR A 230 3.95 5.74 -27.86
CA THR A 230 4.48 5.54 -29.21
C THR A 230 5.43 6.67 -29.55
N GLU A 231 6.53 6.33 -30.19
CA GLU A 231 7.51 7.30 -30.67
C GLU A 231 7.89 7.04 -32.12
N TRP A 232 8.22 8.11 -32.82
CA TRP A 232 8.56 8.08 -34.23
C TRP A 232 10.06 7.85 -34.40
N PHE A 233 10.45 6.63 -34.78
CA PHE A 233 11.83 6.29 -35.08
C PHE A 233 11.99 5.99 -36.56
N GLY A 234 12.76 6.82 -37.26
CA GLY A 234 13.13 6.57 -38.65
C GLY A 234 11.95 6.39 -39.61
N GLY A 235 10.84 7.11 -39.40
CA GLY A 235 9.66 6.99 -40.26
C GLY A 235 8.60 5.99 -39.77
N ILE A 236 8.83 5.32 -38.64
CA ILE A 236 7.95 4.25 -38.12
C ILE A 236 7.49 4.59 -36.71
N VAL A 237 6.18 4.52 -36.47
CA VAL A 237 5.59 4.57 -35.13
C VAL A 237 5.94 3.28 -34.40
N THR A 238 6.80 3.36 -33.39
CA THR A 238 7.21 2.22 -32.58
C THR A 238 6.64 2.36 -31.17
N PRO A 239 5.98 1.32 -30.62
CA PRO A 239 5.64 1.29 -29.21
C PRO A 239 6.91 1.34 -28.34
N VAL A 240 6.92 2.27 -27.38
CA VAL A 240 7.99 2.49 -26.42
C VAL A 240 7.45 2.55 -24.99
N PHE A 241 8.31 2.24 -24.03
CA PHE A 241 8.04 2.49 -22.63
C PHE A 241 8.72 3.79 -22.20
N ARG A 242 7.92 4.79 -21.83
CA ARG A 242 8.40 6.04 -21.24
C ARG A 242 8.67 5.83 -19.76
N VAL A 243 9.91 5.99 -19.34
CA VAL A 243 10.33 5.83 -17.95
C VAL A 243 10.34 7.21 -17.30
N LYS A 244 9.41 7.42 -16.36
CA LYS A 244 9.31 8.68 -15.63
C LYS A 244 10.46 8.86 -14.64
N LEU A 245 10.79 10.11 -14.35
CA LEU A 245 11.85 10.49 -13.43
C LEU A 245 11.44 10.20 -11.98
N CYS A 246 12.29 9.52 -11.23
CA CYS A 246 12.10 9.29 -9.80
C CYS A 246 12.80 10.41 -9.02
N GLU A 247 12.15 11.55 -8.86
CA GLU A 247 12.80 12.80 -8.39
C GLU A 247 13.47 12.69 -7.01
N TRP A 248 12.89 11.87 -6.12
CA TRP A 248 13.39 11.65 -4.77
C TRP A 248 14.63 10.76 -4.71
N CYS A 249 14.87 9.96 -5.75
CA CYS A 249 15.93 8.95 -5.78
C CYS A 249 17.22 9.58 -6.32
N GLU A 250 18.36 9.21 -5.75
CA GLU A 250 19.66 9.74 -6.14
C GLU A 250 19.91 9.53 -7.67
N PRO A 251 20.15 10.59 -8.46
CA PRO A 251 20.31 10.49 -9.91
C PRO A 251 21.30 9.42 -10.39
N ALA A 252 22.39 9.18 -9.65
CA ALA A 252 23.33 8.12 -9.99
C ALA A 252 22.67 6.73 -10.07
N ILE A 253 21.62 6.47 -9.27
CA ILE A 253 20.81 5.22 -9.27
C ILE A 253 20.26 4.92 -10.68
N THR A 254 19.91 5.96 -11.43
CA THR A 254 19.39 5.83 -12.79
C THR A 254 20.42 5.22 -13.74
N GLU A 255 21.70 5.56 -13.60
CA GLU A 255 22.78 5.01 -14.42
C GLU A 255 23.00 3.51 -14.15
N TYR A 256 22.86 3.07 -12.90
CA TYR A 256 22.89 1.63 -12.58
C TYR A 256 21.75 0.88 -13.26
N PHE A 257 20.54 1.43 -13.24
CA PHE A 257 19.42 0.78 -13.94
C PHE A 257 19.61 0.77 -15.46
N LYS A 258 20.25 1.78 -16.06
CA LYS A 258 20.64 1.73 -17.47
C LYS A 258 21.60 0.56 -17.74
N TYR A 259 22.59 0.37 -16.87
CA TYR A 259 23.56 -0.72 -16.99
C TYR A 259 22.90 -2.11 -16.85
N VAL A 260 22.08 -2.31 -15.81
CA VAL A 260 21.31 -3.55 -15.62
C VAL A 260 20.41 -3.83 -16.83
N ASN A 261 19.73 -2.79 -17.35
CA ASN A 261 18.88 -2.94 -18.53
C ASN A 261 19.67 -3.32 -19.79
N LYS A 262 20.85 -2.72 -20.01
CA LYS A 262 21.74 -3.06 -21.12
C LYS A 262 22.16 -4.53 -21.06
N GLU A 263 22.52 -5.00 -19.87
CA GLU A 263 22.96 -6.39 -19.66
C GLU A 263 21.81 -7.38 -19.80
N SER A 264 20.58 -6.99 -19.41
CA SER A 264 19.37 -7.80 -19.62
C SER A 264 19.07 -8.08 -21.09
N GLN A 265 19.61 -7.28 -22.02
CA GLN A 265 19.42 -7.50 -23.46
C GLN A 265 20.43 -8.48 -24.07
N LYS A 266 21.46 -8.89 -23.32
CA LYS A 266 22.44 -9.85 -23.83
C LYS A 266 21.78 -11.23 -23.98
N PRO A 267 21.99 -11.94 -25.11
CA PRO A 267 21.40 -13.27 -25.33
C PRO A 267 21.73 -14.30 -24.24
N ALA A 268 22.89 -14.16 -23.59
CA ALA A 268 23.29 -15.00 -22.47
C ALA A 268 22.37 -14.86 -21.22
N VAL A 269 21.68 -13.72 -21.08
CA VAL A 269 20.82 -13.40 -19.93
C VAL A 269 19.34 -13.62 -20.26
N CYS A 270 18.86 -13.09 -21.39
CA CYS A 270 17.45 -13.18 -21.77
C CYS A 270 17.09 -14.43 -22.57
N GLY A 271 18.09 -15.19 -23.05
CA GLY A 271 17.89 -16.25 -24.03
C GLY A 271 17.55 -15.69 -25.42
N THR A 272 17.48 -16.57 -26.42
CA THR A 272 17.17 -16.20 -27.81
C THR A 272 15.69 -16.32 -28.17
N ARG A 273 14.85 -16.81 -27.24
CA ARG A 273 13.43 -17.07 -27.47
C ARG A 273 12.57 -15.97 -26.86
N GLY A 274 11.67 -15.40 -27.65
CA GLY A 274 10.69 -14.40 -27.20
C GLY A 274 10.70 -13.13 -28.05
N SER A 275 9.70 -12.27 -27.82
CA SER A 275 9.64 -10.94 -28.44
C SER A 275 10.80 -10.08 -27.92
N LYS A 276 11.45 -9.33 -28.81
CA LYS A 276 12.43 -8.31 -28.41
C LYS A 276 11.76 -7.31 -27.47
N LEU A 277 12.49 -6.88 -26.45
CA LEU A 277 12.00 -5.86 -25.52
C LEU A 277 11.78 -4.54 -26.27
N HIS A 278 10.63 -3.90 -26.05
CA HIS A 278 10.38 -2.56 -26.58
C HIS A 278 11.43 -1.55 -26.08
N PRO A 279 11.80 -0.56 -26.90
CA PRO A 279 12.70 0.50 -26.47
C PRO A 279 12.15 1.22 -25.23
N ARG A 280 13.08 1.64 -24.36
CA ARG A 280 12.77 2.41 -23.16
C ARG A 280 13.34 3.81 -23.34
N VAL A 281 12.50 4.82 -23.20
CA VAL A 281 12.87 6.23 -23.37
C VAL A 281 12.70 6.91 -22.02
N GLN A 282 13.75 7.57 -21.54
CA GLN A 282 13.69 8.31 -20.29
C GLN A 282 13.01 9.65 -20.54
N THR A 283 12.02 9.99 -19.73
CA THR A 283 11.34 11.29 -19.78
C THR A 283 11.77 12.17 -18.61
N ASN A 284 11.64 13.48 -18.78
CA ASN A 284 11.81 14.46 -17.69
C ASN A 284 10.52 14.64 -16.87
N GLU A 285 9.48 13.87 -17.18
CA GLU A 285 8.23 13.93 -16.44
C GLU A 285 8.38 13.26 -15.07
N PRO A 286 7.94 13.91 -13.98
CA PRO A 286 8.01 13.32 -12.67
C PRO A 286 7.11 12.09 -12.57
N GLY A 287 7.64 11.05 -11.93
CA GLY A 287 6.91 9.83 -11.62
C GLY A 287 5.91 10.05 -10.48
N SER A 288 4.92 9.16 -10.41
CA SER A 288 3.94 9.11 -9.32
C SER A 288 4.38 8.24 -8.14
N SER A 289 5.57 7.63 -8.20
CA SER A 289 6.09 6.77 -7.14
C SER A 289 6.29 7.58 -5.86
N PRO A 290 5.66 7.20 -4.73
CA PRO A 290 5.95 7.81 -3.45
C PRO A 290 7.41 7.55 -3.06
N PRO A 291 8.03 8.44 -2.26
CA PRO A 291 9.38 8.22 -1.78
C PRO A 291 9.39 7.02 -0.82
N ALA A 292 10.30 6.08 -1.07
CA ALA A 292 10.45 4.90 -0.21
C ALA A 292 10.87 5.34 1.20
N LYS A 293 10.34 4.68 2.22
CA LYS A 293 10.69 4.92 3.64
C LYS A 293 11.85 4.01 4.05
N TRP A 294 12.54 4.37 5.14
CA TRP A 294 13.60 3.54 5.73
C TRP A 294 14.80 3.29 4.81
N LEU A 295 15.11 4.23 3.91
CA LEU A 295 16.33 4.14 3.12
C LEU A 295 17.49 4.89 3.79
N PRO A 296 18.74 4.46 3.53
CA PRO A 296 19.93 5.29 3.76
C PRO A 296 19.79 6.66 3.12
N GLN A 297 20.27 7.71 3.81
CA GLN A 297 20.19 9.09 3.30
C GLN A 297 20.83 9.25 1.91
N SER A 298 21.90 8.50 1.64
CA SER A 298 22.64 8.54 0.37
C SER A 298 21.86 8.03 -0.84
N LEU A 299 20.73 7.35 -0.65
CA LEU A 299 19.87 6.92 -1.75
C LEU A 299 18.83 7.98 -2.14
N TYR A 300 18.71 9.05 -1.36
CA TYR A 300 17.85 10.18 -1.70
C TYR A 300 18.64 11.25 -2.45
N ASN A 301 17.97 11.88 -3.41
CA ASN A 301 18.44 13.08 -4.06
C ASN A 301 18.55 14.22 -3.02
N PRO A 302 19.75 14.78 -2.77
CA PRO A 302 19.94 15.80 -1.74
C PRO A 302 19.18 17.08 -2.04
N ALA A 303 19.03 17.47 -3.31
CA ALA A 303 18.28 18.66 -3.69
C ALA A 303 16.78 18.49 -3.38
N TRP A 304 16.23 17.32 -3.70
CA TRP A 304 14.84 16.98 -3.40
C TRP A 304 14.58 16.92 -1.89
N LEU A 305 15.49 16.32 -1.13
CA LEU A 305 15.36 16.19 0.32
C LEU A 305 15.39 17.56 1.02
N ASN A 306 16.33 18.43 0.64
CA ASN A 306 16.43 19.78 1.17
C ASN A 306 15.17 20.61 0.87
N GLN A 307 14.63 20.50 -0.36
CA GLN A 307 13.39 21.20 -0.72
C GLN A 307 12.22 20.77 0.17
N HIS A 308 12.08 19.47 0.44
CA HIS A 308 11.00 18.95 1.26
C HIS A 308 11.19 19.26 2.75
N GLU A 309 12.43 19.30 3.24
CA GLU A 309 12.74 19.74 4.60
C GLU A 309 12.33 21.20 4.82
N VAL A 310 12.58 22.08 3.84
CA VAL A 310 12.13 23.49 3.89
C VAL A 310 10.61 23.60 3.84
N MET A 311 9.93 22.80 3.02
CA MET A 311 8.48 22.88 2.85
C MET A 311 7.67 22.24 3.99
N LYS A 312 8.14 21.11 4.53
CA LYS A 312 7.38 20.29 5.50
C LYS A 312 7.98 20.30 6.90
N GLY A 313 9.16 20.89 7.07
CA GLY A 313 9.91 20.89 8.32
C GLY A 313 10.79 19.66 8.49
N LYS A 314 11.80 19.78 9.36
CA LYS A 314 12.77 18.72 9.68
C LYS A 314 12.13 17.48 10.29
N ASP A 315 11.09 17.66 11.08
CA ASP A 315 10.33 16.57 11.70
C ASP A 315 9.73 15.63 10.65
N TRP A 316 9.37 16.12 9.46
CA TRP A 316 8.87 15.26 8.39
C TRP A 316 9.94 14.27 7.91
N VAL A 317 11.19 14.73 7.77
CA VAL A 317 12.30 13.87 7.36
C VAL A 317 12.59 12.80 8.42
N GLU A 318 12.58 13.17 9.69
CA GLU A 318 12.90 12.24 10.79
C GLU A 318 11.76 11.24 11.05
N TYR A 319 10.51 11.69 11.11
CA TYR A 319 9.38 10.86 11.53
C TYR A 319 8.62 10.19 10.38
N GLU A 320 8.46 10.85 9.23
CA GLU A 320 7.69 10.29 8.11
C GLU A 320 8.55 9.46 7.16
N MET A 321 9.74 9.95 6.82
CA MET A 321 10.66 9.26 5.92
C MET A 321 11.49 8.19 6.64
N GLN A 322 11.74 8.39 7.94
CA GLN A 322 12.45 7.44 8.81
C GLN A 322 13.82 7.05 8.23
N ILE A 323 14.55 8.08 7.77
CA ILE A 323 15.82 7.91 7.07
C ILE A 323 16.81 7.18 7.97
N LEU A 324 17.42 6.13 7.43
CA LEU A 324 18.44 5.37 8.14
C LEU A 324 19.76 6.16 8.17
N LYS A 325 20.39 6.19 9.34
CA LYS A 325 21.75 6.73 9.53
C LYS A 325 22.85 5.80 8.97
N GLU A 326 22.47 4.63 8.45
CA GLU A 326 23.37 3.70 7.77
C GLU A 326 23.99 4.40 6.56
N VAL A 327 25.32 4.34 6.44
CA VAL A 327 26.01 4.89 5.28
C VAL A 327 26.04 3.83 4.20
N PHE A 328 25.28 4.06 3.12
CA PHE A 328 25.36 3.23 1.92
C PHE A 328 26.16 3.98 0.86
N GLN A 329 27.40 3.55 0.61
CA GLN A 329 28.29 4.24 -0.33
C GLN A 329 27.91 3.90 -1.77
N LEU A 330 27.56 4.92 -2.56
CA LEU A 330 27.33 4.76 -3.98
C LEU A 330 28.65 4.55 -4.73
N LEU A 331 28.69 3.57 -5.62
CA LEU A 331 29.85 3.35 -6.48
C LEU A 331 29.96 4.47 -7.50
N GLU A 332 31.08 5.19 -7.53
CA GLU A 332 31.35 6.15 -8.58
C GLU A 332 31.55 5.42 -9.92
N PHE A 333 30.76 5.82 -10.93
CA PHE A 333 30.83 5.23 -12.28
C PHE A 333 32.08 5.59 -13.06
N SER A 334 32.98 6.42 -12.50
CA SER A 334 34.23 6.86 -13.14
C SER A 334 35.24 5.72 -13.37
N ALA A 335 34.96 4.50 -12.88
CA ALA A 335 35.88 3.37 -12.91
C ALA A 335 35.34 2.05 -13.54
N MET A 336 34.17 2.06 -14.19
CA MET A 336 33.61 0.91 -14.93
C MET A 336 33.62 1.15 -16.43
#